data_AF-A0A8D8EVG3-F1
#
_entry.id   AF-A0A8D8EVG3-F1
#
_cell.length_a   1.000
_cell.length_b   1.000
_cell.length_c   1.000
_cell.angle_alpha   90.00
_cell.angle_beta   90.00
_cell.angle_gamma   90.00
#
_symmetry.space_group_name_H-M   'P 1'
#
loop_
_entity.id
_entity.type
_entity.pdbx_description
1 polymer ?
#
loop_
_entity_poly.entity_id
_entity_poly.type
_entity_poly.pdbx_seq_one_letter_code
_entity_poly.pdbx_strand_id
1 'polypeptide(L)'
;MMSLPGSIAFDEYGRPFIILRDQENQKRLTGNEAIKSHITAGRQIASTIRTSLGPKGLDKMMVSGDGDVTVTNDGATILKLMDVDHEIGKLMVQLSQSQDDEIGDGTTGVVVLAGALLEQAESLLDRGIHPIRIADGFELAAQCAIKHMDSMASPFPISLDNKEPLIHLAMTARKIVNKCHRTMAEIAVDAVLTVADLVKR
;
A
#
# COMPACT_ATOMS: atom_id res chain seq x y z
N MET A 1 -17.65 20.16 -45.01
CA MET A 1 -16.20 20.12 -44.78
C MET A 1 -15.97 19.66 -43.35
N MET A 2 -15.52 18.43 -43.14
CA MET A 2 -15.06 17.98 -41.82
C MET A 2 -13.84 18.82 -41.46
N SER A 3 -13.92 19.62 -40.41
CA SER A 3 -12.73 20.25 -39.83
C SER A 3 -11.87 19.13 -39.24
N LEU A 4 -10.65 18.96 -39.75
CA LEU A 4 -9.67 18.07 -39.13
C LEU A 4 -9.45 18.53 -37.66
N PRO A 5 -9.59 17.64 -36.68
CA PRO A 5 -9.46 17.98 -35.26
C PRO A 5 -7.98 18.12 -34.89
N GLY A 6 -7.32 19.18 -35.37
CA GLY A 6 -5.91 19.40 -35.06
C GLY A 6 -5.35 20.70 -35.62
N SER A 7 -4.31 21.21 -34.97
CA SER A 7 -3.54 22.36 -35.45
C SER A 7 -2.35 21.89 -36.28
N ILE A 8 -2.16 22.48 -37.47
CA ILE A 8 -0.98 22.24 -38.30
C ILE A 8 0.21 23.01 -37.70
N ALA A 9 1.32 22.32 -37.45
CA ALA A 9 2.58 22.88 -37.02
C ALA A 9 3.69 22.46 -37.99
N PHE A 10 4.82 23.17 -37.97
CA PHE A 10 5.95 22.95 -38.86
C PHE A 10 7.19 22.64 -38.03
N ASP A 11 8.01 21.69 -38.48
CA ASP A 11 9.32 21.42 -37.87
C ASP A 11 10.36 22.46 -38.31
N GLU A 12 11.59 22.36 -37.78
CA GLU A 12 12.72 23.25 -38.11
C GLU A 12 13.11 23.19 -39.60
N TYR A 13 12.65 22.19 -40.34
CA TYR A 13 12.88 22.00 -41.78
C TYR A 13 11.65 22.36 -42.63
N GLY A 14 10.61 22.95 -42.04
CA GLY A 14 9.39 23.38 -42.73
C GLY A 14 8.44 22.24 -43.13
N ARG A 15 8.60 21.04 -42.57
CA ARG A 15 7.70 19.90 -42.83
C ARG A 15 6.44 20.04 -41.98
N PRO A 16 5.24 19.97 -42.59
CA PRO A 16 4.00 20.07 -41.85
C PRO A 16 3.70 18.78 -41.08
N PHE A 17 3.30 18.90 -39.81
CA PHE A 17 2.73 17.84 -39.00
C PHE A 17 1.44 18.31 -38.33
N ILE A 18 0.53 17.38 -38.06
CA ILE A 18 -0.78 17.68 -37.45
C ILE A 18 -0.71 17.35 -35.97
N ILE A 19 -0.93 18.35 -35.12
CA ILE A 19 -1.11 18.16 -33.68
C ILE A 19 -2.61 17.91 -33.45
N LEU A 20 -2.96 16.63 -33.29
CA LEU A 20 -4.29 16.24 -32.84
C LEU A 20 -4.39 16.51 -31.34
N ARG A 21 -5.30 17.39 -30.94
CA ARG A 21 -5.62 17.60 -29.52
C ARG A 21 -6.86 16.76 -29.20
N ASP A 22 -6.67 15.66 -28.48
CA ASP A 22 -7.77 14.79 -28.04
C ASP A 22 -8.51 15.41 -26.85
N GLN A 23 -9.01 16.64 -27.00
CA GLN A 23 -9.67 17.39 -25.93
C GLN A 23 -11.04 16.81 -25.58
N GLU A 24 -11.71 16.15 -26.52
CA GLU A 24 -13.05 15.58 -26.30
C GLU A 24 -13.00 14.37 -25.36
N ASN A 25 -11.89 13.62 -25.32
CA ASN A 25 -11.72 12.47 -24.43
C ASN A 25 -11.07 12.83 -23.07
N GLN A 26 -10.57 14.06 -22.89
CA GLN A 26 -9.88 14.47 -21.66
C GLN A 26 -10.84 15.07 -20.62
N LYS A 27 -11.18 14.26 -19.60
CA LYS A 27 -11.94 14.74 -18.43
C LYS A 27 -11.00 15.38 -17.41
N ARG A 28 -11.24 16.65 -17.07
CA ARG A 28 -10.50 17.37 -16.02
C ARG A 28 -11.36 17.52 -14.77
N LEU A 29 -10.92 16.93 -13.67
CA LEU A 29 -11.44 17.18 -12.33
C LEU A 29 -10.59 18.29 -11.67
N THR A 30 -11.22 19.20 -10.94
CA THR A 30 -10.53 20.34 -10.31
C THR A 30 -10.99 20.59 -8.88
N GLY A 31 -10.09 21.13 -8.05
CA GLY A 31 -10.41 21.59 -6.70
C GLY A 31 -10.74 20.46 -5.73
N ASN A 32 -11.59 20.76 -4.75
CA ASN A 32 -11.92 19.84 -3.66
C ASN A 32 -12.67 18.58 -4.14
N GLU A 33 -13.43 18.67 -5.23
CA GLU A 33 -14.13 17.51 -5.79
C GLU A 33 -13.16 16.44 -6.31
N ALA A 34 -12.05 16.87 -6.94
CA ALA A 34 -10.98 15.95 -7.36
C ALA A 34 -10.37 15.24 -6.14
N ILE A 35 -10.06 16.00 -5.09
CA ILE A 35 -9.47 15.46 -3.85
C ILE A 35 -10.41 14.46 -3.18
N LYS A 36 -11.71 14.76 -3.11
CA LYS A 36 -12.70 13.84 -2.55
C LYS A 36 -12.86 12.56 -3.37
N SER A 37 -12.83 12.67 -4.70
CA SER A 37 -12.82 11.50 -5.59
C SER A 37 -11.61 10.61 -5.32
N HIS A 38 -10.43 11.23 -5.14
CA HIS A 38 -9.19 10.52 -4.81
C HIS A 38 -9.26 9.81 -3.44
N ILE A 39 -9.75 10.50 -2.42
CA ILE A 39 -9.96 9.90 -1.08
C ILE A 39 -10.93 8.71 -1.16
N THR A 40 -12.01 8.86 -1.91
CA THR A 40 -13.01 7.79 -2.08
C THR A 40 -12.39 6.54 -2.71
N ALA A 41 -11.58 6.69 -3.75
CA ALA A 41 -10.89 5.58 -4.39
C ALA A 41 -9.95 4.84 -3.41
N GLY A 42 -9.12 5.58 -2.67
CA GLY A 42 -8.24 5.00 -1.65
C GLY A 42 -9.00 4.28 -0.54
N ARG A 43 -10.11 4.86 -0.06
CA ARG A 43 -10.98 4.25 0.96
C ARG A 43 -11.64 2.97 0.47
N GLN A 44 -12.09 2.91 -0.78
CA GLN A 44 -12.70 1.71 -1.35
C GLN A 44 -11.72 0.54 -1.36
N ILE A 45 -10.48 0.78 -1.78
CA ILE A 45 -9.41 -0.24 -1.78
C ILE A 45 -9.11 -0.71 -0.35
N ALA A 46 -8.95 0.23 0.60
CA ALA A 46 -8.74 -0.12 2.00
C ALA A 46 -9.89 -0.94 2.59
N SER A 47 -11.14 -0.60 2.26
CA SER A 47 -12.34 -1.34 2.70
C SER A 47 -12.35 -2.78 2.19
N THR A 48 -11.98 -2.99 0.92
CA THR A 48 -11.88 -4.32 0.32
C THR A 48 -10.90 -5.22 1.07
N ILE A 49 -9.76 -4.68 1.51
CA ILE A 49 -8.66 -5.44 2.12
C ILE A 49 -8.80 -5.57 3.63
N ARG A 50 -9.56 -4.70 4.29
CA ARG A 50 -9.73 -4.67 5.74
C ARG A 50 -10.18 -6.02 6.34
N THR A 51 -11.00 -6.80 5.62
CA THR A 51 -11.47 -8.12 6.08
C THR A 51 -10.38 -9.20 6.13
N SER A 52 -9.20 -8.93 5.58
CA SER A 52 -8.04 -9.81 5.59
C SER A 52 -7.04 -9.45 6.72
N LEU A 53 -7.29 -8.36 7.47
CA LEU A 53 -6.45 -7.91 8.58
C LEU A 53 -6.77 -8.66 9.89
N GLY A 54 -5.73 -9.02 10.64
CA GLY A 54 -5.82 -9.63 11.99
C GLY A 54 -5.88 -11.16 12.00
N PRO A 55 -5.90 -11.80 13.18
CA PRO A 55 -5.81 -13.27 13.30
C PRO A 55 -7.03 -14.02 12.77
N LYS A 56 -8.20 -13.36 12.70
CA LYS A 56 -9.44 -13.88 12.12
C LYS A 56 -9.75 -13.30 10.74
N GLY A 57 -8.78 -12.65 10.10
CA GLY A 57 -9.00 -12.16 8.74
C GLY A 57 -9.21 -13.34 7.78
N LEU A 58 -9.85 -13.06 6.65
CA LEU A 58 -10.18 -14.06 5.64
C LEU A 58 -9.30 -13.92 4.42
N ASP A 59 -8.95 -15.06 3.83
CA ASP A 59 -8.20 -15.12 2.58
C ASP A 59 -9.11 -14.67 1.42
N LYS A 60 -8.52 -14.08 0.39
CA LYS A 60 -9.24 -13.70 -0.83
C LYS A 60 -8.83 -14.62 -1.96
N MET A 61 -9.85 -15.07 -2.70
CA MET A 61 -9.67 -15.78 -3.96
C MET A 61 -9.61 -14.76 -5.08
N MET A 62 -8.48 -14.70 -5.77
CA MET A 62 -8.21 -13.87 -6.94
C MET A 62 -8.18 -14.78 -8.16
N VAL A 63 -8.81 -14.36 -9.25
CA VAL A 63 -8.81 -15.08 -10.53
C VAL A 63 -8.16 -14.16 -11.56
N SER A 64 -7.05 -14.61 -12.15
CA SER A 64 -6.37 -13.89 -13.22
C SER A 64 -7.17 -13.95 -14.52
N GLY A 65 -6.90 -13.05 -15.46
CA GLY A 65 -7.50 -13.06 -16.80
C GLY A 65 -7.24 -14.37 -17.57
N ASP A 66 -6.12 -15.04 -17.28
CA ASP A 66 -5.74 -16.34 -17.86
C ASP A 66 -6.45 -17.53 -17.19
N GLY A 67 -7.25 -17.29 -16.13
CA GLY A 67 -7.96 -18.32 -15.38
C GLY A 67 -7.21 -18.90 -14.18
N ASP A 68 -6.00 -18.44 -13.90
CA ASP A 68 -5.24 -18.85 -12.72
C ASP A 68 -5.91 -18.37 -11.42
N VAL A 69 -6.11 -19.30 -10.48
CA VAL A 69 -6.76 -19.02 -9.19
C VAL A 69 -5.72 -18.96 -8.08
N THR A 70 -5.62 -17.81 -7.43
CA THR A 70 -4.74 -17.58 -6.28
C THR A 70 -5.57 -17.29 -5.03
N VAL A 71 -5.37 -18.05 -3.95
CA VAL A 71 -6.01 -17.79 -2.65
C VAL A 71 -4.95 -17.31 -1.68
N THR A 72 -5.06 -16.07 -1.21
CA THR A 72 -4.06 -15.47 -0.31
C THR A 72 -4.66 -14.45 0.65
N ASN A 73 -3.98 -14.25 1.78
CA ASN A 73 -4.27 -13.18 2.74
C ASN A 73 -3.23 -12.04 2.71
N ASP A 74 -2.19 -12.18 1.91
CA ASP A 74 -1.16 -11.15 1.81
C ASP A 74 -1.69 -9.93 1.04
N GLY A 75 -1.67 -8.77 1.69
CA GLY A 75 -2.23 -7.53 1.15
C GLY A 75 -1.53 -7.08 -0.12
N ALA A 76 -0.19 -7.22 -0.19
CA ALA A 76 0.59 -6.83 -1.36
C ALA A 76 0.22 -7.70 -2.57
N THR A 77 0.17 -9.02 -2.39
CA THR A 77 -0.24 -9.96 -3.44
C THR A 77 -1.69 -9.73 -3.89
N ILE A 78 -2.63 -9.49 -2.96
CA ILE A 78 -4.03 -9.18 -3.30
C ILE A 78 -4.10 -7.93 -4.17
N LEU A 79 -3.39 -6.86 -3.79
CA LEU A 79 -3.39 -5.59 -4.49
C LEU A 79 -2.73 -5.67 -5.87
N LYS A 80 -1.67 -6.46 -5.99
CA LYS A 80 -0.97 -6.68 -7.27
C LYS A 80 -1.82 -7.43 -8.29
N LEU A 81 -2.65 -8.36 -7.83
CA LEU A 81 -3.57 -9.13 -8.68
C LEU A 81 -4.89 -8.40 -8.96
N MET A 82 -5.17 -7.32 -8.23
CA MET A 82 -6.36 -6.51 -8.43
C MET A 82 -6.15 -5.57 -9.61
N ASP A 83 -7.08 -5.59 -10.56
CA ASP A 83 -7.06 -4.63 -11.67
C ASP A 83 -7.60 -3.28 -11.19
N VAL A 84 -6.72 -2.28 -11.12
CA VAL A 84 -7.01 -0.97 -10.53
C VAL A 84 -6.73 0.14 -11.54
N ASP A 85 -7.79 0.69 -12.11
CA ASP A 85 -7.70 1.78 -13.08
C ASP A 85 -7.31 3.12 -12.46
N HIS A 86 -7.82 3.41 -11.26
CA HIS A 86 -7.68 4.73 -10.65
C HIS A 86 -6.25 4.97 -10.15
N GLU A 87 -5.64 6.11 -10.47
CA GLU A 87 -4.23 6.42 -10.16
C GLU A 87 -3.91 6.37 -8.66
N ILE A 88 -4.79 6.89 -7.80
CA ILE A 88 -4.65 6.76 -6.35
C ILE A 88 -4.65 5.30 -5.90
N GLY A 89 -5.39 4.44 -6.61
CA GLY A 89 -5.38 3.03 -6.32
C GLY A 89 -4.05 2.37 -6.68
N LYS A 90 -3.43 2.75 -7.79
CA LYS A 90 -2.06 2.32 -8.12
C LYS A 90 -1.05 2.77 -7.06
N LEU A 91 -1.20 3.98 -6.50
CA LEU A 91 -0.38 4.43 -5.36
C LEU A 91 -0.60 3.55 -4.11
N MET A 92 -1.83 3.11 -3.84
CA MET A 92 -2.10 2.18 -2.72
C MET A 92 -1.47 0.79 -2.95
N VAL A 93 -1.43 0.31 -4.20
CA VAL A 93 -0.70 -0.93 -4.57
C VAL A 93 0.79 -0.75 -4.30
N GLN A 94 1.38 0.35 -4.76
CA GLN A 94 2.81 0.65 -4.57
C GLN A 94 3.17 0.81 -3.09
N LEU A 95 2.30 1.44 -2.29
CA LEU A 95 2.47 1.57 -0.84
C LEU A 95 2.57 0.19 -0.17
N SER A 96 1.68 -0.74 -0.54
CA SER A 96 1.69 -2.10 0.02
C SER A 96 2.92 -2.89 -0.44
N GLN A 97 3.31 -2.76 -1.71
CA GLN A 97 4.51 -3.43 -2.24
C GLN A 97 5.79 -2.89 -1.60
N SER A 98 5.92 -1.58 -1.40
CA SER A 98 7.07 -0.98 -0.73
C SER A 98 7.22 -1.48 0.72
N GLN A 99 6.11 -1.70 1.41
CA GLN A 99 6.10 -2.29 2.76
C GLN A 99 6.55 -3.77 2.75
N ASP A 100 6.15 -4.51 1.72
CA ASP A 100 6.57 -5.91 1.50
C ASP A 100 8.07 -5.99 1.21
N ASP A 101 8.59 -5.10 0.37
CA ASP A 101 9.99 -5.09 -0.03
C ASP A 101 10.95 -4.69 1.12
N GLU A 102 10.54 -3.73 1.98
CA GLU A 102 11.36 -3.23 3.09
C GLU A 102 11.29 -4.12 4.35
N ILE A 103 10.09 -4.56 4.74
CA ILE A 103 9.85 -5.25 6.02
C ILE A 103 9.33 -6.68 5.81
N GLY A 104 8.54 -6.92 4.76
CA GLY A 104 7.94 -8.24 4.48
C GLY A 104 6.75 -8.62 5.38
N ASP A 105 6.25 -7.67 6.19
CA ASP A 105 5.03 -7.80 7.00
C ASP A 105 4.30 -6.44 7.09
N GLY A 106 3.04 -6.47 7.49
CA GLY A 106 2.21 -5.27 7.64
C GLY A 106 1.63 -4.73 6.32
N THR A 107 1.76 -5.47 5.21
CA THR A 107 1.30 -5.10 3.86
C THR A 107 -0.19 -4.73 3.83
N THR A 108 -1.02 -5.47 4.54
CA THR A 108 -2.47 -5.21 4.71
C THR A 108 -2.72 -4.03 5.65
N GLY A 109 -1.93 -3.92 6.73
CA GLY A 109 -2.11 -2.92 7.78
C GLY A 109 -1.85 -1.50 7.29
N VAL A 110 -0.77 -1.30 6.51
CA VAL A 110 -0.39 0.01 5.97
C VAL A 110 -1.47 0.60 5.07
N VAL A 111 -2.11 -0.25 4.25
CA VAL A 111 -3.18 0.16 3.33
C VAL A 111 -4.45 0.55 4.10
N VAL A 112 -4.81 -0.22 5.14
CA VAL A 112 -5.95 0.10 5.99
C VAL A 112 -5.72 1.40 6.77
N LEU A 113 -4.50 1.62 7.26
CA LEU A 113 -4.12 2.85 7.94
C LEU A 113 -4.20 4.07 7.01
N ALA A 114 -3.64 3.97 5.79
CA ALA A 114 -3.73 5.02 4.78
C ALA A 114 -5.20 5.35 4.44
N GLY A 115 -6.05 4.34 4.25
CA GLY A 115 -7.49 4.54 4.01
C GLY A 115 -8.19 5.29 5.15
N ALA A 116 -7.86 4.96 6.41
CA ALA A 116 -8.40 5.65 7.58
C ALA A 116 -7.92 7.11 7.69
N LEU A 117 -6.66 7.39 7.39
CA LEU A 117 -6.13 8.75 7.36
C LEU A 117 -6.81 9.61 6.28
N LEU A 118 -7.03 9.04 5.09
CA LEU A 118 -7.75 9.71 4.00
C LEU A 118 -9.21 10.01 4.38
N GLU A 119 -9.89 9.09 5.05
CA GLU A 119 -11.26 9.31 5.55
C GLU A 119 -11.32 10.45 6.59
N GLN A 120 -10.36 10.52 7.51
CA GLN A 120 -10.29 11.64 8.46
C GLN A 120 -9.92 12.96 7.77
N ALA A 121 -9.06 12.92 6.74
CA ALA A 121 -8.74 14.09 5.94
C ALA A 121 -9.98 14.65 5.24
N GLU A 122 -10.87 13.81 4.71
CA GLU A 122 -12.14 14.25 4.11
C GLU A 122 -12.98 15.08 5.08
N SER A 123 -13.12 14.63 6.33
CA SER A 123 -13.85 15.37 7.38
C SER A 123 -13.24 16.74 7.67
N LEU A 124 -11.91 16.87 7.63
CA LEU A 124 -11.21 18.13 7.82
C LEU A 124 -11.36 19.08 6.61
N LEU A 125 -11.38 18.52 5.39
CA LEU A 125 -11.65 19.28 4.17
C LEU A 125 -13.07 19.87 4.18
N ASP A 126 -14.06 19.11 4.65
CA ASP A 126 -15.45 19.57 4.79
C ASP A 126 -15.59 20.74 5.78
N ARG A 127 -14.68 20.84 6.74
CA ARG A 127 -14.59 21.96 7.68
C ARG A 127 -13.84 23.18 7.11
N GLY A 128 -13.43 23.13 5.84
CA GLY A 128 -12.73 24.21 5.15
C GLY A 128 -11.24 24.31 5.49
N ILE A 129 -10.63 23.26 6.05
CA ILE A 129 -9.19 23.24 6.33
C ILE A 129 -8.43 22.97 5.02
N HIS A 130 -7.41 23.77 4.76
CA HIS A 130 -6.61 23.64 3.54
C HIS A 130 -5.84 22.29 3.50
N PRO A 131 -5.84 21.52 2.39
CA PRO A 131 -5.20 20.20 2.30
C PRO A 131 -3.74 20.17 2.77
N ILE A 132 -2.95 21.18 2.41
CA ILE A 132 -1.53 21.29 2.80
C ILE A 132 -1.40 21.32 4.34
N ARG A 133 -2.27 22.05 5.05
CA ARG A 133 -2.22 22.12 6.52
C ARG A 133 -2.60 20.79 7.17
N ILE A 134 -3.46 20.00 6.52
CA ILE A 134 -3.82 18.66 6.97
C ILE A 134 -2.58 17.75 6.83
N ALA A 135 -1.90 17.79 5.69
CA ALA A 135 -0.69 17.02 5.44
C ALA A 135 0.42 17.36 6.46
N ASP A 136 0.71 18.65 6.66
CA ASP A 136 1.69 19.09 7.66
C ASP A 136 1.32 18.63 9.08
N GLY A 137 0.02 18.68 9.40
CA GLY A 137 -0.49 18.21 10.70
C GLY A 137 -0.34 16.71 10.90
N PHE A 138 -0.56 15.90 9.87
CA PHE A 138 -0.36 14.45 9.91
C PHE A 138 1.12 14.08 10.03
N GLU A 139 2.01 14.81 9.35
CA GLU A 139 3.45 14.59 9.46
C GLU A 139 3.95 14.86 10.89
N LEU A 140 3.52 15.97 11.51
CA LEU A 140 3.84 16.27 12.90
C LEU A 140 3.25 15.22 13.87
N ALA A 141 2.03 14.76 13.62
CA ALA A 141 1.40 13.71 14.43
C ALA A 141 2.15 12.38 14.31
N ALA A 142 2.61 12.01 13.11
CA ALA A 142 3.40 10.81 12.88
C ALA A 142 4.72 10.84 13.67
N GLN A 143 5.44 11.96 13.65
CA GLN A 143 6.67 12.13 14.43
C GLN A 143 6.44 11.97 15.94
N CYS A 144 5.35 12.52 16.46
CA CYS A 144 4.96 12.34 17.86
C CYS A 144 4.60 10.89 18.18
N ALA A 145 3.87 10.22 17.29
CA ALA A 145 3.48 8.82 17.45
C ALA A 145 4.71 7.90 17.48
N ILE A 146 5.68 8.10 16.58
CA ILE A 146 6.94 7.33 16.53
C ILE A 146 7.72 7.49 17.84
N LYS A 147 7.94 8.72 18.30
CA LYS A 147 8.62 8.99 19.58
C LYS A 147 7.91 8.32 20.76
N HIS A 148 6.58 8.29 20.74
CA HIS A 148 5.82 7.63 21.79
C HIS A 148 5.95 6.10 21.72
N MET A 149 5.92 5.51 20.51
CA MET A 149 6.17 4.08 20.32
C MET A 149 7.56 3.67 20.82
N ASP A 150 8.59 4.48 20.54
CA ASP A 150 9.95 4.24 21.04
C ASP A 150 10.01 4.23 22.57
N SER A 151 9.24 5.09 23.23
CA SER A 151 9.17 5.13 24.70
C SER A 151 8.46 3.93 25.32
N MET A 152 7.61 3.23 24.55
CA MET A 152 6.90 2.02 24.98
C MET A 152 7.61 0.73 24.56
N ALA A 153 8.54 0.81 23.60
CA ALA A 153 9.25 -0.33 23.08
C ALA A 153 10.13 -0.95 24.16
N SER A 154 9.99 -2.26 24.36
CA SER A 154 10.83 -3.02 25.26
C SER A 154 11.99 -3.65 24.46
N PRO A 155 13.24 -3.56 24.96
CA PRO A 155 14.36 -4.20 24.28
C PRO A 155 14.17 -5.71 24.23
N PHE A 156 14.42 -6.30 23.07
CA PHE A 156 14.30 -7.73 22.83
C PHE A 156 15.70 -8.36 22.67
N PRO A 157 16.27 -8.97 23.72
CA PRO A 157 17.59 -9.56 23.63
C PRO A 157 17.57 -10.81 22.75
N ILE A 158 18.41 -10.82 21.72
CA ILE A 158 18.61 -11.97 20.84
C ILE A 158 19.76 -12.79 21.44
N SER A 159 19.48 -14.04 21.81
CA SER A 159 20.50 -15.01 22.24
C SER A 159 20.55 -16.16 21.26
N LEU A 160 21.75 -16.56 20.86
CA LEU A 160 21.97 -17.76 20.03
C LEU A 160 21.62 -19.05 20.78
N ASP A 161 21.72 -19.02 22.11
CA ASP A 161 21.45 -20.17 22.98
C ASP A 161 19.95 -20.40 23.19
N ASN A 162 19.14 -19.34 23.04
CA ASN A 162 17.69 -19.41 23.24
C ASN A 162 16.92 -18.80 22.06
N LYS A 163 16.50 -19.68 21.15
CA LYS A 163 15.71 -19.33 19.95
C LYS A 163 14.21 -19.20 20.21
N GLU A 164 13.70 -19.69 21.35
CA GLU A 164 12.26 -19.69 21.66
C GLU A 164 11.59 -18.31 21.56
N PRO A 165 12.20 -17.19 22.00
CA PRO A 165 11.61 -15.87 21.82
C PRO A 165 11.43 -15.49 20.34
N LEU A 166 12.40 -15.82 19.47
CA LEU A 166 12.32 -15.56 18.03
C LEU A 166 11.26 -16.44 17.36
N ILE A 167 11.14 -17.69 17.79
CA ILE A 167 10.10 -18.61 17.30
C ILE A 167 8.72 -18.07 17.68
N HIS A 168 8.52 -17.64 18.94
CA HIS A 168 7.27 -17.02 19.35
C HIS A 168 6.96 -15.75 18.55
N LEU A 169 7.95 -14.91 18.26
CA LEU A 169 7.78 -13.73 17.40
C LEU A 169 7.34 -14.14 15.98
N ALA A 170 8.04 -15.07 15.35
CA ALA A 170 7.69 -15.56 14.01
C ALA A 170 6.31 -16.23 13.97
N MET A 171 5.87 -16.86 15.07
CA MET A 171 4.52 -17.42 15.19
C MET A 171 3.42 -16.36 15.23
N THR A 172 3.73 -15.10 15.61
CA THR A 172 2.74 -14.00 15.57
C THR A 172 2.43 -13.55 14.14
N ALA A 173 3.36 -13.78 13.20
CA ALA A 173 3.15 -13.46 11.80
C ALA A 173 2.14 -14.44 11.17
N ARG A 174 0.97 -13.93 10.78
CA ARG A 174 -0.12 -14.75 10.24
C ARG A 174 0.09 -15.02 8.75
N LYS A 175 0.10 -16.30 8.36
CA LYS A 175 -0.17 -16.80 6.99
C LYS A 175 -1.02 -18.08 7.07
N ILE A 176 -1.45 -18.62 5.92
CA ILE A 176 -2.38 -19.79 5.74
C ILE A 176 -2.00 -21.06 6.53
N VAL A 177 -0.84 -21.08 7.20
CA VAL A 177 -0.23 -22.21 7.89
C VAL A 177 -0.74 -22.39 9.35
N ASN A 178 -2.02 -22.06 9.64
CA ASN A 178 -2.90 -22.70 10.65
C ASN A 178 -2.29 -23.86 11.47
N LYS A 179 -1.99 -24.96 10.77
CA LYS A 179 -1.71 -26.25 11.39
C LYS A 179 -0.24 -26.49 11.73
N CYS A 180 0.68 -25.76 11.10
CA CYS A 180 2.12 -26.01 11.19
C CYS A 180 2.91 -24.74 11.55
N HIS A 181 2.28 -23.76 12.21
CA HIS A 181 2.92 -22.48 12.56
C HIS A 181 4.25 -22.62 13.26
N ARG A 182 4.32 -23.52 14.26
CA ARG A 182 5.55 -23.70 15.04
C ARG A 182 6.68 -24.24 14.17
N THR A 183 6.44 -25.30 13.41
CA THR A 183 7.44 -25.89 12.51
C THR A 183 7.90 -24.88 11.46
N MET A 184 6.98 -24.08 10.91
CA MET A 184 7.33 -23.06 9.92
C MET A 184 8.15 -21.91 10.54
N ALA A 185 7.80 -21.50 11.76
CA ALA A 185 8.54 -20.51 12.53
C ALA A 185 9.95 -20.99 12.90
N GLU A 186 10.09 -22.25 13.34
CA GLU A 186 11.39 -22.88 13.61
C GLU A 186 12.27 -22.88 12.35
N ILE A 187 11.74 -23.32 11.21
CA ILE A 187 12.46 -23.31 9.92
C ILE A 187 12.87 -21.88 9.54
N ALA A 188 11.97 -20.90 9.65
CA ALA A 188 12.26 -19.52 9.31
C ALA A 188 13.36 -18.92 10.20
N VAL A 189 13.28 -19.14 11.52
CA VAL A 189 14.28 -18.66 12.48
C VAL A 189 15.63 -19.33 12.22
N ASP A 190 15.67 -20.64 11.99
CA ASP A 190 16.91 -21.36 11.70
C ASP A 190 17.55 -20.90 10.38
N ALA A 191 16.75 -20.69 9.34
CA ALA A 191 17.22 -20.19 8.06
C ALA A 191 17.84 -18.79 8.20
N VAL A 192 17.16 -17.87 8.91
CA VAL A 192 17.67 -16.52 9.15
C VAL A 192 18.95 -16.54 9.98
N LEU A 193 19.00 -17.31 11.08
CA LEU A 193 20.19 -17.40 11.93
C LEU A 193 21.39 -18.02 11.21
N THR A 194 21.18 -18.87 10.20
CA THR A 194 22.26 -19.47 9.41
C THR A 194 22.94 -18.46 8.49
N VAL A 195 22.21 -17.46 8.00
CA VAL A 195 22.73 -16.45 7.06
C VAL A 195 23.00 -15.09 7.72
N ALA A 196 22.50 -14.86 8.93
CA ALA A 196 22.66 -13.61 9.65
C ALA A 196 24.12 -13.39 10.10
N ASP A 197 24.71 -12.26 9.69
CA ASP A 197 26.00 -11.80 10.19
C ASP A 197 25.81 -11.07 11.53
N LEU A 198 25.82 -11.83 12.63
CA LEU A 198 25.65 -11.29 13.99
C LEU A 198 26.90 -10.56 14.53
N VAL A 199 28.00 -10.57 13.78
CA VAL A 199 29.30 -9.99 14.21
C VAL A 199 29.42 -8.52 13.77
N LYS A 200 28.64 -8.06 12.79
CA LYS A 200 28.53 -6.64 12.42
C LYS A 200 27.36 -5.98 13.15
N ARG A 201 27.61 -5.54 14.38
CA ARG A 201 26.80 -4.52 15.06
C ARG A 201 27.68 -3.34 15.43
#